data_AF-A0AAE3PHI5-F1
#
_entry.id   AF-A0AAE3PHI5-F1
#
_cell.length_a   1.000
_cell.length_b   1.000
_cell.length_c   1.000
_cell.angle_alpha   90.00
_cell.angle_beta   90.00
_cell.angle_gamma   90.00
#
_symmetry.space_group_name_H-M   'P 1'
#
loop_
_entity.id
_entity.type
_entity.pdbx_description
1 polymer ?
#
loop_
_entity_poly.entity_id
_entity_poly.type
_entity_poly.pdbx_seq_one_letter_code
_entity_poly.pdbx_strand_id
1 'polypeptide(L)'
;MPPDTYEPTTTSYRGVLALTLAVLVVASVATTGALSVVQAGNAPNQAGNAPDQAGNAPIGFPPSTDLADADAALFGEGPQDNAGFSVASAGDVNGDGVTDVIVGVPRADGDQRNTGAAYVLYGPVEGNVTLSQADVALTGIGRGDLTGWSVAPAGDLNGDGYDDVLVGAPRNDANGAQAGAAYVVYGGPSLSDRSLSNANATLLGAPGDRAGFSVANRSGPAGDRRGVVVGAPSHSDDAGAAYVVNQSTLGTSVDLSSQADATVVGPANGTNAGWSVASGDVNDDGAGEVLVGSPGHNVNVPNDGSVTVYGGELSGTVQFSDANVTIHGESEGDNLGRSLAADGDANDDGVADVLAGAPFHDAGGQNAGAAYAVYGSDSLPATVNASAADVKLVGEARQDRAGAAVAFAASGSATCDAIDDVLVGAPRNDAGGQNAGAAYVVAGSDALAGTSTLADADAAFTGAARQDRAGTAVAGAGDVNQDGAGDVLVGAPNNDSTAPNAGAAYVVYSDCEAQTETPTATPTATPTATPTPTDTPTATPTPTDTPTATPTPTATPTATPTDTPTETPTDTPTETPTDTPTETPTDTPTETPTDTPSEMPS
;
A
#
# COMPACT_ATOMS: atom_id res chain seq x y z
N MET A 1 -62.85 -47.91 22.41
CA MET A 1 -62.82 -48.99 21.40
C MET A 1 -61.50 -48.87 20.64
N PRO A 2 -60.82 -49.98 20.31
CA PRO A 2 -59.82 -50.07 19.23
C PRO A 2 -60.56 -50.02 17.85
N PRO A 3 -59.99 -50.19 16.63
CA PRO A 3 -58.76 -50.92 16.25
C PRO A 3 -57.78 -50.15 15.31
N ASP A 4 -56.46 -50.43 15.34
CA ASP A 4 -55.68 -51.47 14.61
C ASP A 4 -55.62 -51.25 13.07
N THR A 5 -54.56 -51.58 12.31
CA THR A 5 -53.20 -52.13 12.59
C THR A 5 -52.24 -51.64 11.44
N TYR A 6 -51.10 -52.20 10.99
CA TYR A 6 -50.45 -53.52 11.11
C TYR A 6 -48.94 -53.40 10.78
N GLU A 7 -48.07 -54.19 11.43
CA GLU A 7 -46.66 -54.39 11.06
C GLU A 7 -46.33 -55.89 11.21
N PRO A 8 -45.65 -56.52 10.22
CA PRO A 8 -44.44 -57.33 10.51
C PRO A 8 -43.45 -57.41 9.30
N THR A 9 -42.22 -57.95 9.37
CA THR A 9 -41.42 -58.52 10.46
C THR A 9 -39.92 -58.40 10.18
N THR A 10 -39.12 -58.60 11.23
CA THR A 10 -37.69 -58.93 11.27
C THR A 10 -37.26 -60.09 10.33
N THR A 11 -35.96 -60.31 10.06
CA THR A 11 -35.08 -61.17 10.90
C THR A 11 -33.59 -61.07 10.50
N SER A 12 -32.70 -61.18 11.49
CA SER A 12 -31.23 -61.11 11.40
C SER A 12 -30.57 -62.51 11.27
N TYR A 13 -29.32 -62.59 10.76
CA TYR A 13 -28.32 -63.55 11.27
C TYR A 13 -26.86 -63.04 11.10
N ARG A 14 -25.88 -63.71 11.73
CA ARG A 14 -24.47 -63.25 11.92
C ARG A 14 -23.40 -64.20 11.33
N GLY A 15 -22.33 -63.62 10.76
CA GLY A 15 -20.97 -64.21 10.64
C GLY A 15 -20.76 -65.37 9.64
N VAL A 16 -19.57 -65.96 9.45
CA VAL A 16 -18.22 -65.80 10.06
C VAL A 16 -17.10 -66.25 9.06
N LEU A 17 -15.93 -65.57 9.11
CA LEU A 17 -14.57 -65.91 8.58
C LEU A 17 -14.27 -66.08 7.07
N ALA A 18 -12.99 -65.78 6.77
CA ALA A 18 -12.35 -65.68 5.47
C ALA A 18 -11.72 -66.99 4.93
N LEU A 19 -11.34 -66.98 3.65
CA LEU A 19 -10.18 -67.74 3.15
C LEU A 19 -9.49 -66.97 2.00
N THR A 20 -8.15 -66.97 1.99
CA THR A 20 -7.31 -66.35 0.96
C THR A 20 -6.93 -67.33 -0.16
N LEU A 21 -6.78 -66.84 -1.39
CA LEU A 21 -5.92 -67.47 -2.39
C LEU A 21 -5.35 -66.42 -3.35
N ALA A 22 -4.03 -66.47 -3.57
CA ALA A 22 -3.35 -65.61 -4.54
C ALA A 22 -3.11 -66.38 -5.85
N VAL A 23 -3.09 -65.67 -6.99
CA VAL A 23 -2.62 -66.20 -8.27
C VAL A 23 -1.51 -65.31 -8.81
N LEU A 24 -0.34 -65.90 -8.99
CA LEU A 24 0.85 -65.28 -9.54
C LEU A 24 0.92 -65.58 -11.04
N VAL A 25 1.14 -64.56 -11.88
CA VAL A 25 1.54 -64.72 -13.28
C VAL A 25 2.75 -63.82 -13.54
N VAL A 26 3.83 -64.41 -14.05
CA VAL A 26 5.14 -63.77 -14.30
C VAL A 26 5.72 -64.34 -15.59
N ALA A 27 6.60 -63.57 -16.24
CA ALA A 27 7.36 -63.86 -17.46
C ALA A 27 6.59 -63.61 -18.79
N SER A 28 7.20 -63.03 -19.84
CA SER A 28 8.60 -62.58 -19.98
C SER A 28 8.79 -61.39 -20.93
N VAL A 29 9.88 -60.67 -20.66
CA VAL A 29 10.44 -59.48 -21.30
C VAL A 29 10.60 -59.58 -22.83
N ALA A 30 10.37 -58.46 -23.52
CA ALA A 30 11.13 -58.06 -24.71
C ALA A 30 11.48 -56.56 -24.61
N THR A 31 12.74 -56.20 -24.88
CA THR A 31 13.27 -54.85 -24.62
C THR A 31 13.39 -53.98 -25.88
N THR A 32 12.89 -52.75 -25.81
CA THR A 32 13.40 -51.59 -26.57
C THR A 32 13.47 -50.41 -25.61
N GLY A 33 14.64 -49.77 -25.50
CA GLY A 33 14.87 -48.73 -24.50
C GLY A 33 14.42 -47.34 -24.96
N ALA A 34 13.75 -46.61 -24.06
CA ALA A 34 13.80 -45.16 -24.02
C ALA A 34 14.75 -44.77 -22.87
N LEU A 35 15.56 -43.73 -23.03
CA LEU A 35 16.39 -43.21 -21.94
C LEU A 35 15.48 -42.51 -20.93
N SER A 36 15.66 -42.81 -19.64
CA SER A 36 15.20 -41.92 -18.58
C SER A 36 16.08 -40.67 -18.61
N VAL A 37 15.59 -39.61 -19.25
CA VAL A 37 16.03 -38.25 -18.93
C VAL A 37 15.40 -37.92 -17.58
N VAL A 38 16.24 -37.61 -16.59
CA VAL A 38 15.76 -36.90 -15.40
C VAL A 38 15.47 -35.49 -15.87
N GLN A 39 14.19 -35.15 -16.05
CA GLN A 39 13.79 -33.76 -16.22
C GLN A 39 14.10 -33.07 -14.88
N ALA A 40 15.02 -32.11 -14.92
CA ALA A 40 15.21 -31.18 -13.80
C ALA A 40 13.91 -30.40 -13.57
N GLY A 41 13.76 -29.79 -12.38
CA GLY A 41 12.57 -29.00 -12.06
C GLY A 41 12.28 -27.95 -13.15
N ASN A 42 11.00 -27.64 -13.34
CA ASN A 42 10.63 -26.48 -14.12
C ASN A 42 11.30 -25.25 -13.47
N ALA A 43 12.07 -24.50 -14.25
CA ALA A 43 12.45 -23.15 -13.86
C ALA A 43 11.20 -22.24 -13.94
N PRO A 44 11.16 -21.12 -13.20
CA PRO A 44 10.14 -20.09 -13.37
C PRO A 44 10.19 -19.47 -14.77
N ASN A 45 9.19 -18.64 -15.07
CA ASN A 45 8.62 -18.46 -16.39
C ASN A 45 9.39 -17.49 -17.31
N GLN A 46 10.71 -17.63 -17.44
CA GLN A 46 11.56 -16.72 -18.23
C GLN A 46 11.19 -16.67 -19.72
N ALA A 47 10.27 -15.77 -20.03
CA ALA A 47 9.81 -15.36 -21.35
C ALA A 47 9.73 -13.83 -21.39
N GLY A 48 10.84 -13.18 -21.01
CA GLY A 48 10.92 -11.74 -20.77
C GLY A 48 10.26 -10.87 -21.86
N ASN A 49 9.48 -9.89 -21.40
CA ASN A 49 8.71 -8.97 -22.24
C ASN A 49 9.65 -8.11 -23.09
N ALA A 50 9.88 -8.53 -24.34
CA ALA A 50 10.53 -7.68 -25.32
C ALA A 50 9.67 -6.43 -25.56
N PRO A 51 10.25 -5.22 -25.59
CA PRO A 51 9.50 -3.98 -25.72
C PRO A 51 8.63 -4.01 -26.98
N ASP A 52 7.45 -3.41 -26.85
CA ASP A 52 6.42 -3.46 -27.87
C ASP A 52 6.83 -2.69 -29.15
N GLN A 53 5.98 -2.69 -30.18
CA GLN A 53 6.27 -1.99 -31.44
C GLN A 53 5.73 -0.55 -31.49
N ALA A 54 5.13 -0.04 -30.39
CA ALA A 54 4.83 1.38 -30.19
C ALA A 54 6.01 2.13 -29.55
N GLY A 55 6.77 1.47 -28.66
CA GLY A 55 7.88 2.04 -27.92
C GLY A 55 7.58 2.31 -26.44
N ASN A 56 6.59 1.62 -25.87
CA ASN A 56 6.30 1.68 -24.44
C ASN A 56 7.41 0.99 -23.62
N ALA A 57 7.48 1.29 -22.32
CA ALA A 57 8.31 0.57 -21.37
C ALA A 57 7.93 -0.93 -21.30
N PRO A 58 8.87 -1.83 -20.94
CA PRO A 58 8.54 -3.23 -20.70
C PRO A 58 7.78 -3.37 -19.38
N ILE A 59 6.46 -3.54 -19.47
CA ILE A 59 5.61 -3.81 -18.30
C ILE A 59 6.09 -5.05 -17.54
N GLY A 60 6.17 -4.96 -16.20
CA GLY A 60 6.64 -6.04 -15.33
C GLY A 60 5.65 -7.21 -15.26
N PHE A 61 4.36 -6.94 -15.38
CA PHE A 61 3.33 -7.97 -15.45
C PHE A 61 3.07 -8.47 -16.89
N PRO A 62 2.68 -9.74 -17.07
CA PRO A 62 2.02 -10.16 -18.31
C PRO A 62 0.63 -9.50 -18.41
N PRO A 63 0.11 -9.20 -19.62
CA PRO A 63 -1.18 -8.52 -19.78
C PRO A 63 -2.40 -9.21 -19.14
N SER A 64 -2.29 -10.50 -18.80
CA SER A 64 -3.24 -11.14 -17.88
C SER A 64 -2.62 -12.34 -17.17
N THR A 65 -2.91 -12.45 -15.88
CA THR A 65 -2.56 -13.59 -15.02
C THR A 65 -3.84 -14.23 -14.49
N ASP A 66 -3.88 -15.56 -14.41
CA ASP A 66 -4.85 -16.29 -13.58
C ASP A 66 -4.26 -16.40 -12.18
N LEU A 67 -4.96 -15.94 -11.14
CA LEU A 67 -4.45 -15.97 -9.76
C LEU A 67 -4.24 -17.40 -9.22
N ALA A 68 -4.65 -18.44 -9.95
CA ALA A 68 -4.23 -19.82 -9.67
C ALA A 68 -2.73 -20.07 -9.95
N ASP A 69 -2.11 -19.25 -10.80
CA ASP A 69 -0.69 -19.29 -11.21
C ASP A 69 0.13 -18.12 -10.59
N ALA A 70 -0.41 -17.41 -9.59
CA ALA A 70 0.27 -16.32 -8.88
C ALA A 70 1.43 -16.81 -7.98
N ASP A 71 2.42 -15.94 -7.77
CA ASP A 71 3.70 -16.28 -7.14
C ASP A 71 3.58 -16.68 -5.66
N ALA A 72 2.63 -16.08 -4.95
CA ALA A 72 2.20 -16.56 -3.63
C ALA A 72 0.67 -16.53 -3.44
N ALA A 73 0.17 -17.48 -2.66
CA ALA A 73 -1.24 -17.60 -2.29
C ALA A 73 -1.38 -17.90 -0.80
N LEU A 74 -2.02 -16.96 -0.09
CA LEU A 74 -2.06 -16.86 1.37
C LEU A 74 -3.47 -17.26 1.85
N PHE A 75 -3.65 -18.56 2.12
CA PHE A 75 -4.97 -19.16 2.34
C PHE A 75 -5.45 -19.09 3.80
N GLY A 76 -6.71 -18.68 3.99
CA GLY A 76 -7.44 -18.91 5.23
C GLY A 76 -7.78 -20.38 5.44
N GLU A 77 -8.26 -20.75 6.63
CA GLU A 77 -8.50 -22.15 7.02
C GLU A 77 -9.95 -22.45 7.41
N GLY A 78 -10.57 -21.58 8.20
CA GLY A 78 -11.91 -21.81 8.71
C GLY A 78 -13.00 -21.48 7.68
N PRO A 79 -14.10 -22.25 7.65
CA PRO A 79 -15.20 -21.95 6.75
C PRO A 79 -15.88 -20.63 7.15
N GLN A 80 -15.93 -19.70 6.19
CA GLN A 80 -16.39 -18.31 6.33
C GLN A 80 -15.43 -17.34 7.04
N ASP A 81 -14.14 -17.68 7.20
CA ASP A 81 -13.11 -16.80 7.80
C ASP A 81 -12.86 -15.51 6.99
N ASN A 82 -13.06 -15.58 5.67
CA ASN A 82 -12.89 -14.49 4.71
C ASN A 82 -11.50 -13.82 4.72
N ALA A 83 -10.42 -14.60 4.68
CA ALA A 83 -9.05 -14.11 4.52
C ALA A 83 -8.85 -13.34 3.19
N GLY A 84 -8.10 -12.24 3.23
CA GLY A 84 -7.99 -11.33 2.08
C GLY A 84 -9.22 -10.43 1.91
N PHE A 85 -10.02 -10.22 2.97
CA PHE A 85 -11.10 -9.22 2.96
C PHE A 85 -10.55 -7.78 2.98
N SER A 86 -9.40 -7.59 3.63
CA SER A 86 -8.52 -6.45 3.46
C SER A 86 -7.08 -6.96 3.32
N VAL A 87 -6.26 -6.24 2.57
CA VAL A 87 -4.83 -6.52 2.34
C VAL A 87 -4.09 -5.19 2.27
N ALA A 88 -2.83 -5.16 2.70
CA ALA A 88 -1.93 -4.04 2.48
C ALA A 88 -0.47 -4.51 2.57
N SER A 89 0.46 -3.72 2.03
CA SER A 89 1.83 -3.72 2.54
C SER A 89 1.82 -3.41 4.04
N ALA A 90 2.74 -4.01 4.78
CA ALA A 90 2.96 -3.71 6.20
C ALA A 90 4.11 -2.70 6.41
N GLY A 91 4.96 -2.48 5.39
CA GLY A 91 6.29 -1.88 5.55
C GLY A 91 7.34 -2.91 5.96
N ASP A 92 8.55 -2.48 6.34
CA ASP A 92 9.55 -3.36 6.98
C ASP A 92 9.28 -3.37 8.49
N VAL A 93 8.40 -4.28 8.94
CA VAL A 93 7.96 -4.31 10.35
C VAL A 93 8.91 -5.14 11.22
N ASN A 94 9.83 -5.90 10.60
CA ASN A 94 10.74 -6.82 11.25
C ASN A 94 12.20 -6.29 11.33
N GLY A 95 12.58 -5.41 10.40
CA GLY A 95 13.85 -4.67 10.30
C GLY A 95 14.95 -5.41 9.53
N ASP A 96 14.61 -6.22 8.53
CA ASP A 96 15.58 -6.94 7.69
C ASP A 96 15.78 -6.36 6.28
N GLY A 97 14.96 -5.39 5.88
CA GLY A 97 15.02 -4.70 4.60
C GLY A 97 14.28 -5.38 3.45
N VAL A 98 13.42 -6.36 3.71
CA VAL A 98 12.35 -6.78 2.78
C VAL A 98 11.06 -6.05 3.16
N THR A 99 10.13 -5.86 2.22
CA THR A 99 8.78 -5.41 2.58
C THR A 99 7.95 -6.59 3.10
N ASP A 100 7.27 -6.41 4.23
CA ASP A 100 6.35 -7.39 4.82
C ASP A 100 4.90 -7.12 4.36
N VAL A 101 3.99 -8.10 4.48
CA VAL A 101 2.57 -7.95 4.05
C VAL A 101 1.58 -8.30 5.15
N ILE A 102 0.43 -7.61 5.19
CA ILE A 102 -0.64 -7.84 6.18
C ILE A 102 -1.97 -8.24 5.52
N VAL A 103 -2.55 -9.35 5.99
CA VAL A 103 -3.80 -9.94 5.49
C VAL A 103 -4.88 -9.93 6.57
N GLY A 104 -6.00 -9.24 6.30
CA GLY A 104 -7.17 -9.18 7.16
C GLY A 104 -8.09 -10.40 7.01
N VAL A 105 -8.47 -11.01 8.14
CA VAL A 105 -9.30 -12.21 8.25
C VAL A 105 -10.44 -11.98 9.26
N PRO A 106 -11.43 -11.13 8.92
CA PRO A 106 -12.40 -10.57 9.87
C PRO A 106 -13.36 -11.57 10.51
N ARG A 107 -13.32 -12.84 10.14
CA ARG A 107 -14.23 -13.85 10.69
C ARG A 107 -13.55 -15.07 11.28
N ALA A 108 -12.22 -15.12 11.31
CA ALA A 108 -11.45 -16.15 12.01
C ALA A 108 -12.01 -16.41 13.43
N ASP A 109 -12.17 -17.68 13.76
CA ASP A 109 -12.56 -18.17 15.07
C ASP A 109 -11.30 -18.36 15.94
N GLY A 110 -11.01 -17.39 16.82
CA GLY A 110 -10.02 -17.54 17.89
C GLY A 110 -10.59 -18.26 19.11
N ASP A 111 -10.24 -17.81 20.32
CA ASP A 111 -10.86 -18.26 21.59
C ASP A 111 -12.40 -18.10 21.60
N GLN A 112 -12.94 -17.23 20.72
CA GLN A 112 -14.37 -17.03 20.55
C GLN A 112 -14.73 -16.89 19.06
N ARG A 113 -15.99 -17.24 18.72
CA ARG A 113 -16.46 -17.21 17.34
C ARG A 113 -16.41 -15.80 16.72
N ASN A 114 -15.85 -15.66 15.52
CA ASN A 114 -15.72 -14.41 14.77
C ASN A 114 -15.00 -13.29 15.54
N THR A 115 -13.96 -13.60 16.34
CA THR A 115 -13.05 -12.56 16.86
C THR A 115 -12.37 -11.80 15.72
N GLY A 116 -12.09 -12.51 14.63
CA GLY A 116 -11.24 -12.04 13.55
C GLY A 116 -9.76 -12.06 13.95
N ALA A 117 -8.91 -11.89 12.94
CA ALA A 117 -7.48 -11.69 13.07
C ALA A 117 -6.96 -10.87 11.88
N ALA A 118 -5.77 -10.30 12.02
CA ALA A 118 -4.90 -10.02 10.89
C ALA A 118 -3.64 -10.90 11.01
N TYR A 119 -3.02 -11.23 9.90
CA TYR A 119 -1.75 -11.97 9.87
C TYR A 119 -0.71 -11.14 9.13
N VAL A 120 0.48 -11.03 9.70
CA VAL A 120 1.64 -10.46 9.01
C VAL A 120 2.54 -11.63 8.58
N LEU A 121 2.98 -11.60 7.32
CA LEU A 121 3.97 -12.51 6.78
C LEU A 121 5.22 -11.68 6.48
N TYR A 122 6.37 -12.19 6.89
CA TYR A 122 7.64 -11.53 6.61
C TYR A 122 8.13 -11.81 5.19
N GLY A 123 8.84 -10.85 4.62
CA GLY A 123 9.48 -11.02 3.32
C GLY A 123 10.67 -12.03 3.35
N PRO A 124 11.00 -12.67 2.22
CA PRO A 124 10.26 -12.66 0.95
C PRO A 124 9.04 -13.58 0.96
N VAL A 125 7.93 -13.12 0.37
CA VAL A 125 6.63 -13.81 0.47
C VAL A 125 6.38 -14.68 -0.78
N GLU A 126 6.92 -15.91 -0.79
CA GLU A 126 6.78 -16.87 -1.91
C GLU A 126 5.83 -18.06 -1.63
N GLY A 127 5.09 -18.49 -2.66
CA GLY A 127 4.37 -19.76 -2.71
C GLY A 127 3.08 -19.87 -1.88
N ASN A 128 2.61 -21.11 -1.70
CA ASN A 128 1.33 -21.40 -1.05
C ASN A 128 1.48 -21.49 0.48
N VAL A 129 1.12 -20.43 1.19
CA VAL A 129 1.16 -20.34 2.66
C VAL A 129 -0.26 -20.51 3.22
N THR A 130 -0.39 -21.25 4.33
CA THR A 130 -1.63 -21.33 5.11
C THR A 130 -1.51 -20.38 6.31
N LEU A 131 -2.50 -19.53 6.60
CA LEU A 131 -2.28 -18.37 7.48
C LEU A 131 -1.94 -18.68 8.96
N SER A 132 -2.24 -19.86 9.51
CA SER A 132 -1.66 -20.27 10.81
C SER A 132 -0.15 -20.55 10.80
N GLN A 133 0.49 -20.42 9.63
CA GLN A 133 1.94 -20.51 9.43
C GLN A 133 2.60 -19.14 9.22
N ALA A 134 1.84 -18.05 9.21
CA ALA A 134 2.37 -16.69 9.12
C ALA A 134 3.17 -16.32 10.39
N ASP A 135 4.13 -15.41 10.24
CA ASP A 135 5.10 -15.06 11.30
C ASP A 135 4.47 -14.34 12.50
N VAL A 136 3.34 -13.67 12.28
CA VAL A 136 2.59 -12.96 13.34
C VAL A 136 1.09 -13.14 13.19
N ALA A 137 0.44 -13.79 14.16
CA ALA A 137 -1.03 -13.75 14.30
C ALA A 137 -1.48 -12.60 15.22
N LEU A 138 -2.06 -11.54 14.64
CA LEU A 138 -2.68 -10.42 15.37
C LEU A 138 -4.15 -10.76 15.70
N THR A 139 -4.35 -11.44 16.83
CA THR A 139 -5.64 -12.07 17.16
C THR A 139 -6.61 -11.14 17.90
N GLY A 140 -7.87 -11.15 17.44
CA GLY A 140 -8.96 -10.35 17.99
C GLY A 140 -9.43 -10.78 19.39
N ILE A 141 -10.04 -9.83 20.12
CA ILE A 141 -10.34 -9.98 21.55
C ILE A 141 -11.76 -10.50 21.81
N GLY A 142 -12.76 -9.77 21.31
CA GLY A 142 -14.18 -10.01 21.59
C GLY A 142 -14.90 -10.82 20.52
N ARG A 143 -15.92 -11.57 20.94
CA ARG A 143 -16.71 -12.45 20.07
C ARG A 143 -17.55 -11.63 19.09
N GLY A 144 -17.13 -11.60 17.83
CA GLY A 144 -17.86 -10.89 16.77
C GLY A 144 -17.34 -9.47 16.52
N ASP A 145 -16.20 -9.09 17.10
CA ASP A 145 -15.52 -7.79 16.93
C ASP A 145 -15.15 -7.49 15.46
N LEU A 146 -14.92 -8.56 14.67
CA LEU A 146 -14.44 -8.55 13.29
C LEU A 146 -13.07 -7.87 13.11
N THR A 147 -12.10 -8.24 13.93
CA THR A 147 -10.70 -7.80 13.84
C THR A 147 -10.08 -8.19 12.49
N GLY A 148 -9.41 -7.26 11.80
CA GLY A 148 -8.93 -7.46 10.43
C GLY A 148 -9.98 -7.16 9.35
N TRP A 149 -11.01 -6.37 9.70
CA TRP A 149 -11.97 -5.84 8.72
C TRP A 149 -11.33 -4.80 7.80
N SER A 150 -10.45 -3.99 8.37
CA SER A 150 -9.52 -3.12 7.64
C SER A 150 -8.11 -3.34 8.19
N VAL A 151 -7.11 -3.21 7.33
CA VAL A 151 -5.69 -3.19 7.67
C VAL A 151 -5.01 -2.10 6.83
N ALA A 152 -3.95 -1.50 7.34
CA ALA A 152 -3.13 -0.53 6.63
C ALA A 152 -1.74 -0.47 7.27
N PRO A 153 -0.70 -0.05 6.52
CA PRO A 153 0.55 0.39 7.14
C PRO A 153 0.27 1.63 8.01
N ALA A 154 1.08 1.80 9.05
CA ALA A 154 1.18 3.05 9.82
C ALA A 154 2.54 3.73 9.61
N GLY A 155 3.52 3.03 9.03
CA GLY A 155 4.92 3.43 9.02
C GLY A 155 5.50 3.48 10.44
N ASP A 156 6.74 3.94 10.59
CA ASP A 156 7.31 4.21 11.92
C ASP A 156 6.55 5.35 12.65
N LEU A 157 5.57 4.98 13.49
CA LEU A 157 4.83 5.89 14.37
C LEU A 157 5.48 6.06 15.74
N ASN A 158 6.48 5.25 16.10
CA ASN A 158 7.04 5.26 17.45
C ASN A 158 8.46 5.88 17.53
N GLY A 159 9.17 5.92 16.41
CA GLY A 159 10.49 6.50 16.21
C GLY A 159 11.67 5.54 16.43
N ASP A 160 11.44 4.22 16.32
CA ASP A 160 12.49 3.20 16.53
C ASP A 160 13.05 2.56 15.25
N GLY A 161 12.54 2.94 14.08
CA GLY A 161 13.08 2.54 12.78
C GLY A 161 12.55 1.22 12.22
N TYR A 162 11.40 0.76 12.71
CA TYR A 162 10.61 -0.34 12.14
C TYR A 162 9.23 0.20 11.77
N ASP A 163 8.59 -0.36 10.74
CA ASP A 163 7.22 0.07 10.41
C ASP A 163 6.19 -0.54 11.38
N ASP A 164 5.18 0.26 11.72
CA ASP A 164 4.05 -0.12 12.56
C ASP A 164 2.81 -0.40 11.71
N VAL A 165 1.83 -1.17 12.21
CA VAL A 165 0.61 -1.56 11.47
C VAL A 165 -0.69 -1.20 12.17
N LEU A 166 -1.74 -0.94 11.36
CA LEU A 166 -3.09 -0.65 11.80
C LEU A 166 -4.04 -1.82 11.53
N VAL A 167 -4.89 -2.14 12.51
CA VAL A 167 -5.93 -3.19 12.38
C VAL A 167 -7.28 -2.70 12.89
N GLY A 168 -8.30 -2.73 12.05
CA GLY A 168 -9.68 -2.34 12.36
C GLY A 168 -10.56 -3.49 12.85
N ALA A 169 -11.43 -3.20 13.82
CA ALA A 169 -12.42 -4.09 14.42
C ALA A 169 -13.77 -3.38 14.66
N PRO A 170 -14.55 -3.08 13.60
CA PRO A 170 -15.72 -2.18 13.63
C PRO A 170 -16.95 -2.73 14.37
N ARG A 171 -16.83 -3.85 15.08
CA ARG A 171 -17.88 -4.39 15.95
C ARG A 171 -17.41 -4.67 17.37
N ASN A 172 -16.21 -4.23 17.73
CA ASN A 172 -15.76 -4.29 19.11
C ASN A 172 -16.76 -3.59 20.04
N ASP A 173 -17.17 -4.29 21.10
CA ASP A 173 -18.19 -3.85 22.06
C ASP A 173 -17.58 -3.18 23.32
N ALA A 174 -16.26 -2.95 23.38
CA ALA A 174 -15.57 -2.63 24.64
C ALA A 174 -15.95 -1.26 25.24
N ASN A 175 -16.19 -0.25 24.40
CA ASN A 175 -16.73 1.06 24.82
C ASN A 175 -18.26 1.17 24.63
N GLY A 176 -18.93 0.03 24.44
CA GLY A 176 -20.37 -0.07 24.20
C GLY A 176 -20.71 -0.74 22.85
N ALA A 177 -21.99 -1.07 22.68
CA ALA A 177 -22.44 -1.95 21.60
C ALA A 177 -22.11 -1.39 20.19
N GLN A 178 -21.32 -2.14 19.42
CA GLN A 178 -20.78 -1.77 18.11
C GLN A 178 -20.09 -0.39 18.09
N ALA A 179 -19.41 -0.03 19.18
CA ALA A 179 -18.55 1.14 19.19
C ALA A 179 -17.43 1.04 18.14
N GLY A 180 -16.87 -0.17 17.99
CA GLY A 180 -15.73 -0.42 17.12
C GLY A 180 -14.41 0.05 17.73
N ALA A 181 -13.33 -0.51 17.22
CA ALA A 181 -11.98 -0.17 17.63
C ALA A 181 -11.01 -0.20 16.44
N ALA A 182 -9.94 0.57 16.52
CA ALA A 182 -8.72 0.37 15.75
C ALA A 182 -7.55 0.10 16.71
N TYR A 183 -6.60 -0.71 16.28
CA TYR A 183 -5.41 -1.06 17.05
C TYR A 183 -4.16 -0.63 16.29
N VAL A 184 -3.21 0.00 16.99
CA VAL A 184 -1.83 0.20 16.50
C VAL A 184 -0.97 -0.88 17.13
N VAL A 185 -0.23 -1.62 16.31
CA VAL A 185 0.77 -2.59 16.77
C VAL A 185 2.12 -2.11 16.28
N TYR A 186 3.03 -1.81 17.22
CA TYR A 186 4.38 -1.37 16.87
C TYR A 186 5.24 -2.55 16.44
N GLY A 187 6.10 -2.32 15.44
CA GLY A 187 7.01 -3.27 14.82
C GLY A 187 8.10 -3.81 15.75
N GLY A 188 9.25 -4.12 15.15
CA GLY A 188 10.47 -4.52 15.85
C GLY A 188 10.86 -5.98 15.64
N PRO A 189 12.07 -6.37 16.10
CA PRO A 189 12.75 -7.62 15.73
C PRO A 189 12.16 -8.90 16.36
N SER A 190 10.91 -8.84 16.84
CA SER A 190 10.08 -9.98 17.25
C SER A 190 8.65 -9.49 17.51
N LEU A 191 7.77 -9.54 16.50
CA LEU A 191 6.35 -9.23 16.67
C LEU A 191 5.55 -10.36 17.34
N SER A 192 5.93 -11.63 17.10
CA SER A 192 5.42 -12.89 17.69
C SER A 192 4.04 -12.87 18.37
N ASP A 193 3.02 -13.42 17.69
CA ASP A 193 1.68 -13.79 18.21
C ASP A 193 1.09 -12.87 19.29
N ARG A 194 0.79 -11.62 18.90
CA ARG A 194 0.11 -10.67 19.78
C ARG A 194 -1.41 -10.83 19.68
N SER A 195 -2.03 -11.29 20.77
CA SER A 195 -3.42 -10.90 21.04
C SER A 195 -3.48 -9.38 21.15
N LEU A 196 -4.39 -8.74 20.40
CA LEU A 196 -4.55 -7.28 20.37
C LEU A 196 -5.01 -6.69 21.71
N SER A 197 -5.31 -7.53 22.71
CA SER A 197 -5.39 -7.12 24.12
C SER A 197 -4.07 -6.54 24.67
N ASN A 198 -2.96 -6.71 23.95
CA ASN A 198 -1.64 -6.14 24.23
C ASN A 198 -1.16 -5.23 23.07
N ALA A 199 -2.06 -4.67 22.26
CA ALA A 199 -1.72 -3.67 21.25
C ALA A 199 -1.08 -2.42 21.88
N ASN A 200 -0.24 -1.73 21.11
CA ASN A 200 0.53 -0.58 21.58
C ASN A 200 -0.37 0.64 21.83
N ALA A 201 -1.38 0.83 20.98
CA ALA A 201 -2.51 1.74 21.22
C ALA A 201 -3.84 1.07 20.82
N THR A 202 -4.90 1.33 21.58
CA THR A 202 -6.28 0.93 21.24
C THR A 202 -7.19 2.16 21.16
N LEU A 203 -7.70 2.45 19.97
CA LEU A 203 -8.56 3.58 19.66
C LEU A 203 -10.01 3.11 19.66
N LEU A 204 -10.84 3.63 20.56
CA LEU A 204 -12.21 3.16 20.83
C LEU A 204 -13.26 4.18 20.38
N GLY A 205 -14.24 3.77 19.58
CA GLY A 205 -15.38 4.63 19.20
C GLY A 205 -16.39 4.88 20.34
N ALA A 206 -17.44 5.67 20.08
CA ALA A 206 -18.63 5.73 20.92
C ALA A 206 -19.68 4.68 20.47
N PRO A 207 -20.65 4.30 21.33
CA PRO A 207 -21.59 3.22 21.05
C PRO A 207 -22.37 3.37 19.74
N GLY A 208 -22.09 2.50 18.76
CA GLY A 208 -22.75 2.44 17.46
C GLY A 208 -21.95 3.03 16.30
N ASP A 209 -20.85 3.74 16.57
CA ASP A 209 -20.04 4.44 15.56
C ASP A 209 -19.41 3.51 14.52
N ARG A 210 -19.03 2.30 14.95
CA ARG A 210 -18.23 1.33 14.19
C ARG A 210 -16.85 1.86 13.78
N ALA A 211 -16.15 2.50 14.70
CA ALA A 211 -14.76 2.94 14.49
C ALA A 211 -13.86 1.77 14.08
N GLY A 212 -12.89 2.03 13.19
CA GLY A 212 -12.05 1.00 12.58
C GLY A 212 -12.74 0.27 11.41
N PHE A 213 -13.80 0.86 10.84
CA PHE A 213 -14.40 0.35 9.61
C PHE A 213 -13.46 0.54 8.42
N SER A 214 -12.78 1.68 8.39
CA SER A 214 -11.57 1.93 7.61
C SER A 214 -10.51 2.52 8.52
N VAL A 215 -9.24 2.32 8.17
CA VAL A 215 -8.08 2.89 8.86
C VAL A 215 -7.07 3.32 7.80
N ALA A 216 -6.32 4.38 8.08
CA ALA A 216 -5.18 4.81 7.27
C ALA A 216 -4.08 5.38 8.18
N ASN A 217 -2.85 5.38 7.67
CA ASN A 217 -1.78 6.23 8.16
C ASN A 217 -2.22 7.71 8.13
N ARG A 218 -1.47 8.58 8.80
CA ARG A 218 -1.32 9.96 8.39
C ARG A 218 0.17 10.26 8.24
N SER A 219 0.64 10.21 7.00
CA SER A 219 2.03 10.46 6.63
C SER A 219 2.40 11.95 6.75
N GLY A 220 3.66 12.23 7.12
CA GLY A 220 4.17 13.59 7.26
C GLY A 220 5.46 13.71 8.07
N PRO A 221 6.01 14.95 8.18
CA PRO A 221 7.16 15.24 9.02
C PRO A 221 6.87 15.00 10.51
N ALA A 222 7.88 14.56 11.26
CA ALA A 222 7.73 14.13 12.65
C ALA A 222 7.22 15.25 13.57
N GLY A 223 6.13 14.97 14.30
CA GLY A 223 5.39 15.95 15.10
C GLY A 223 3.88 15.73 14.98
N ASP A 224 3.10 16.78 15.29
CA ASP A 224 1.62 16.73 15.39
C ASP A 224 0.88 16.55 14.03
N ARG A 225 1.58 16.15 12.96
CA ARG A 225 0.99 15.75 11.67
C ARG A 225 1.16 14.25 11.35
N ARG A 226 2.09 13.54 12.01
CA ARG A 226 2.10 12.06 12.00
C ARG A 226 0.96 11.53 12.87
N GLY A 227 0.37 10.41 12.49
CA GLY A 227 -0.71 9.81 13.26
C GLY A 227 -1.51 8.76 12.49
N VAL A 228 -2.79 8.64 12.82
CA VAL A 228 -3.72 7.70 12.19
C VAL A 228 -5.06 8.36 11.91
N VAL A 229 -5.75 7.88 10.88
CA VAL A 229 -7.14 8.22 10.57
C VAL A 229 -8.02 6.99 10.76
N VAL A 230 -9.13 7.12 11.48
CA VAL A 230 -10.05 6.02 11.81
C VAL A 230 -11.47 6.36 11.35
N GLY A 231 -11.96 5.61 10.36
CA GLY A 231 -13.31 5.76 9.81
C GLY A 231 -14.39 5.07 10.66
N ALA A 232 -15.53 5.76 10.81
CA ALA A 232 -16.67 5.38 11.64
C ALA A 232 -18.02 5.72 10.95
N PRO A 233 -18.40 4.99 9.88
CA PRO A 233 -19.50 5.38 9.00
C PRO A 233 -20.90 5.25 9.61
N SER A 234 -21.04 4.70 10.82
CA SER A 234 -22.32 4.63 11.54
C SER A 234 -22.48 5.66 12.67
N HIS A 235 -21.45 6.48 12.92
CA HIS A 235 -21.54 7.60 13.87
C HIS A 235 -22.75 8.51 13.58
N SER A 236 -23.44 8.93 14.64
CA SER A 236 -24.61 9.84 14.58
C SER A 236 -25.67 9.45 13.53
N ASP A 237 -26.35 8.32 13.74
CA ASP A 237 -27.41 7.76 12.89
C ASP A 237 -26.99 7.64 11.40
N ASP A 238 -25.84 6.99 11.15
CA ASP A 238 -25.23 6.77 9.83
C ASP A 238 -24.85 8.06 9.06
N ALA A 239 -24.74 9.21 9.73
CA ALA A 239 -24.06 10.38 9.14
C ALA A 239 -22.56 10.11 8.93
N GLY A 240 -21.95 9.39 9.88
CA GLY A 240 -20.56 8.97 9.86
C GLY A 240 -19.60 10.01 10.44
N ALA A 241 -18.35 9.57 10.62
CA ALA A 241 -17.22 10.42 10.99
C ALA A 241 -15.89 9.79 10.55
N ALA A 242 -14.85 10.61 10.45
CA ALA A 242 -13.46 10.19 10.50
C ALA A 242 -12.77 10.86 11.70
N TYR A 243 -12.12 10.07 12.54
CA TYR A 243 -11.33 10.54 13.68
C TYR A 243 -9.87 10.62 13.28
N VAL A 244 -9.22 11.75 13.59
CA VAL A 244 -7.79 11.96 13.41
C VAL A 244 -7.13 11.93 14.78
N VAL A 245 -6.11 11.08 14.93
CA VAL A 245 -5.35 10.95 16.18
C VAL A 245 -3.87 11.07 15.88
N ASN A 246 -3.24 12.10 16.42
CA ASN A 246 -1.85 12.44 16.19
C ASN A 246 -0.92 11.54 17.02
N GLN A 247 0.33 11.39 16.58
CA GLN A 247 1.40 10.64 17.25
C GLN A 247 1.57 11.04 18.73
N SER A 248 1.45 12.34 19.02
CA SER A 248 1.51 12.93 20.36
C SER A 248 0.32 12.58 21.27
N THR A 249 -0.79 12.12 20.68
CA THR A 249 -2.05 11.73 21.36
C THR A 249 -2.22 10.20 21.45
N LEU A 250 -1.41 9.41 20.72
CA LEU A 250 -1.38 7.94 20.81
C LEU A 250 -0.83 7.44 22.16
N GLY A 251 -1.72 7.34 23.14
CA GLY A 251 -1.53 6.56 24.37
C GLY A 251 -2.00 5.11 24.20
N THR A 252 -1.78 4.29 25.24
CA THR A 252 -2.18 2.86 25.24
C THR A 252 -3.68 2.64 24.99
N SER A 253 -4.52 3.62 25.31
CA SER A 253 -5.93 3.64 24.92
C SER A 253 -6.39 5.08 24.70
N VAL A 254 -7.20 5.30 23.67
CA VAL A 254 -7.74 6.59 23.26
C VAL A 254 -9.26 6.44 23.04
N ASP A 255 -10.08 7.16 23.81
CA ASP A 255 -11.51 7.29 23.54
C ASP A 255 -11.73 8.33 22.43
N LEU A 256 -12.05 7.87 21.23
CA LEU A 256 -12.16 8.72 20.04
C LEU A 256 -13.23 9.82 20.17
N SER A 257 -14.24 9.62 21.01
CA SER A 257 -15.33 10.58 21.22
C SER A 257 -14.94 11.79 22.07
N SER A 258 -13.78 11.74 22.74
CA SER A 258 -13.35 12.75 23.71
C SER A 258 -11.84 13.04 23.72
N GLN A 259 -11.03 12.24 23.03
CA GLN A 259 -9.57 12.33 22.99
C GLN A 259 -8.98 12.35 21.57
N ALA A 260 -9.78 12.20 20.50
CA ALA A 260 -9.28 12.43 19.14
C ALA A 260 -8.93 13.91 18.95
N ASP A 261 -7.81 14.19 18.29
CA ASP A 261 -7.36 15.56 18.02
C ASP A 261 -8.37 16.30 17.14
N ALA A 262 -8.93 15.60 16.13
CA ALA A 262 -10.06 16.07 15.34
C ALA A 262 -11.10 14.97 15.05
N THR A 263 -12.34 15.39 14.83
CA THR A 263 -13.42 14.57 14.26
C THR A 263 -14.04 15.31 13.08
N VAL A 264 -13.83 14.79 11.87
CA VAL A 264 -14.58 15.19 10.69
C VAL A 264 -15.95 14.52 10.76
N VAL A 265 -17.05 15.29 10.78
CA VAL A 265 -18.41 14.75 10.91
C VAL A 265 -19.23 14.89 9.63
N GLY A 266 -19.96 13.83 9.27
CA GLY A 266 -20.84 13.82 8.10
C GLY A 266 -22.03 14.79 8.25
N PRO A 267 -22.44 15.51 7.19
CA PRO A 267 -23.42 16.60 7.26
C PRO A 267 -24.88 16.16 7.49
N ALA A 268 -25.23 14.90 7.20
CA ALA A 268 -26.60 14.38 7.36
C ALA A 268 -26.64 12.85 7.48
N ASN A 269 -27.70 12.31 8.11
CA ASN A 269 -27.99 10.86 8.16
C ASN A 269 -27.80 10.16 6.82
N GLY A 270 -27.21 8.98 6.85
CA GLY A 270 -26.97 8.16 5.67
C GLY A 270 -25.81 8.61 4.79
N THR A 271 -25.10 9.70 5.13
CA THR A 271 -23.91 10.13 4.37
C THR A 271 -22.78 9.09 4.44
N ASN A 272 -22.69 8.35 5.55
CA ASN A 272 -21.65 7.37 5.84
C ASN A 272 -20.21 7.94 5.68
N ALA A 273 -19.96 9.15 6.19
CA ALA A 273 -18.61 9.72 6.22
C ALA A 273 -17.62 8.81 6.96
N GLY A 274 -16.42 8.64 6.43
CA GLY A 274 -15.44 7.68 6.95
C GLY A 274 -15.77 6.23 6.58
N TRP A 275 -16.54 6.00 5.52
CA TRP A 275 -16.67 4.67 4.92
C TRP A 275 -15.30 4.17 4.44
N SER A 276 -14.56 5.06 3.77
CA SER A 276 -13.14 4.92 3.49
C SER A 276 -12.41 6.19 3.97
N VAL A 277 -11.13 6.06 4.28
CA VAL A 277 -10.22 7.15 4.65
C VAL A 277 -8.86 6.89 4.00
N ALA A 278 -8.13 7.96 3.66
CA ALA A 278 -6.77 7.90 3.12
C ALA A 278 -5.98 9.16 3.53
N SER A 279 -4.67 9.19 3.28
CA SER A 279 -3.84 10.38 3.46
C SER A 279 -2.68 10.44 2.47
N GLY A 280 -2.35 11.65 2.03
CA GLY A 280 -1.09 11.99 1.37
C GLY A 280 -1.08 13.46 0.99
N ASP A 281 0.04 13.94 0.47
CA ASP A 281 0.28 15.36 0.18
C ASP A 281 -0.24 15.68 -1.22
N VAL A 282 -1.52 16.05 -1.29
CA VAL A 282 -2.22 16.27 -2.58
C VAL A 282 -2.24 17.74 -2.97
N ASN A 283 -1.62 18.62 -2.17
CA ASN A 283 -1.53 20.07 -2.44
C ASN A 283 -0.14 20.70 -2.35
N ASP A 284 0.94 19.91 -2.26
CA ASP A 284 2.33 20.40 -2.25
C ASP A 284 2.64 21.33 -1.05
N ASP A 285 2.13 20.96 0.14
CA ASP A 285 2.36 21.65 1.45
C ASP A 285 3.54 21.04 2.23
N GLY A 286 3.93 19.81 1.91
CA GLY A 286 4.90 19.01 2.64
C GLY A 286 4.29 18.12 3.73
N ALA A 287 2.97 17.91 3.77
CA ALA A 287 2.28 17.09 4.76
C ALA A 287 0.97 16.46 4.25
N GLY A 288 0.64 15.28 4.77
CA GLY A 288 -0.57 14.55 4.34
C GLY A 288 -1.90 15.20 4.74
N GLU A 289 -2.74 15.43 3.72
CA GLU A 289 -4.18 15.65 3.86
C GLU A 289 -4.86 14.46 4.54
N VAL A 290 -6.01 14.72 5.14
CA VAL A 290 -6.96 13.67 5.50
C VAL A 290 -8.06 13.63 4.46
N LEU A 291 -8.28 12.46 3.84
CA LEU A 291 -9.36 12.24 2.89
C LEU A 291 -10.47 11.39 3.52
N VAL A 292 -11.74 11.77 3.28
CA VAL A 292 -12.92 11.13 3.89
C VAL A 292 -13.95 10.76 2.83
N GLY A 293 -14.05 9.45 2.56
CA GLY A 293 -14.99 8.87 1.61
C GLY A 293 -16.40 8.73 2.19
N SER A 294 -17.38 9.21 1.44
CA SER A 294 -18.76 9.44 1.91
C SER A 294 -19.78 8.96 0.86
N PRO A 295 -19.90 7.64 0.64
CA PRO A 295 -20.64 7.05 -0.48
C PRO A 295 -22.15 7.28 -0.45
N GLY A 296 -22.74 7.52 0.74
CA GLY A 296 -24.17 7.81 0.87
C GLY A 296 -24.50 9.31 0.87
N HIS A 297 -23.51 10.19 0.65
CA HIS A 297 -23.76 11.61 0.50
C HIS A 297 -24.67 11.87 -0.71
N ASN A 298 -25.53 12.88 -0.60
CA ASN A 298 -26.49 13.25 -1.64
C ASN A 298 -26.17 14.69 -2.04
N VAL A 299 -25.19 14.87 -2.93
CA VAL A 299 -24.67 16.21 -3.29
C VAL A 299 -25.59 16.87 -4.31
N ASN A 300 -25.72 16.25 -5.47
CA ASN A 300 -26.51 16.69 -6.62
C ASN A 300 -27.74 15.79 -6.82
N VAL A 301 -27.57 14.49 -6.61
CA VAL A 301 -28.57 13.43 -6.78
C VAL A 301 -28.45 12.36 -5.67
N PRO A 302 -29.41 11.44 -5.49
CA PRO A 302 -29.37 10.50 -4.38
C PRO A 302 -28.19 9.52 -4.42
N ASN A 303 -27.35 9.50 -3.39
CA ASN A 303 -26.16 8.66 -3.27
C ASN A 303 -25.23 8.72 -4.51
N ASP A 304 -25.02 9.92 -5.05
CA ASP A 304 -23.87 10.16 -5.93
C ASP A 304 -22.55 9.96 -5.17
N GLY A 305 -22.55 10.33 -3.89
CA GLY A 305 -21.41 10.18 -3.00
C GLY A 305 -20.39 11.30 -3.17
N SER A 306 -19.36 11.28 -2.32
CA SER A 306 -18.32 12.31 -2.34
C SER A 306 -17.05 11.90 -1.62
N VAL A 307 -15.98 12.63 -1.92
CA VAL A 307 -14.74 12.66 -1.16
C VAL A 307 -14.54 14.08 -0.64
N THR A 308 -14.20 14.24 0.63
CA THR A 308 -13.75 15.52 1.19
C THR A 308 -12.28 15.43 1.60
N VAL A 309 -11.52 16.47 1.28
CA VAL A 309 -10.08 16.57 1.50
C VAL A 309 -9.80 17.71 2.47
N TYR A 310 -9.02 17.45 3.53
CA TYR A 310 -8.73 18.41 4.61
C TYR A 310 -7.22 18.51 4.83
N GLY A 311 -6.66 19.69 4.53
CA GLY A 311 -5.23 19.95 4.65
C GLY A 311 -4.83 20.66 5.94
N GLY A 312 -3.53 20.59 6.27
CA GLY A 312 -2.96 21.24 7.44
C GLY A 312 -3.39 20.66 8.80
N GLU A 313 -3.45 21.51 9.82
CA GLU A 313 -3.69 21.12 11.22
C GLU A 313 -5.17 21.15 11.59
N LEU A 314 -5.77 19.96 11.62
CA LEU A 314 -7.16 19.73 12.02
C LEU A 314 -7.26 19.66 13.55
N SER A 315 -8.29 20.28 14.13
CA SER A 315 -8.56 20.17 15.57
C SER A 315 -10.05 20.32 15.91
N GLY A 316 -10.52 19.57 16.91
CA GLY A 316 -11.91 19.58 17.36
C GLY A 316 -12.89 19.04 16.31
N THR A 317 -14.13 19.53 16.30
CA THR A 317 -15.16 19.07 15.35
C THR A 317 -15.07 19.83 14.03
N VAL A 318 -14.63 19.16 12.97
CA VAL A 318 -14.49 19.69 11.60
C VAL A 318 -15.74 19.34 10.79
N GLN A 319 -16.28 20.30 10.03
CA GLN A 319 -17.45 20.11 9.17
C GLN A 319 -17.04 19.87 7.71
N PHE A 320 -17.94 19.28 6.92
CA PHE A 320 -17.77 19.17 5.46
C PHE A 320 -17.72 20.54 4.74
N SER A 321 -18.19 21.62 5.38
CA SER A 321 -18.02 22.99 4.89
C SER A 321 -16.59 23.52 4.99
N ASP A 322 -15.73 22.82 5.73
CA ASP A 322 -14.39 23.26 6.10
C ASP A 322 -13.32 22.51 5.28
N ALA A 323 -13.74 21.63 4.35
CA ALA A 323 -12.87 20.91 3.44
C ALA A 323 -12.21 21.85 2.42
N ASN A 324 -10.93 21.62 2.16
CA ASN A 324 -10.16 22.34 1.14
C ASN A 324 -10.68 22.02 -0.27
N VAL A 325 -10.99 20.75 -0.51
CA VAL A 325 -11.55 20.23 -1.78
C VAL A 325 -12.70 19.28 -1.46
N THR A 326 -13.77 19.35 -2.25
CA THR A 326 -14.78 18.28 -2.31
C THR A 326 -14.90 17.74 -3.73
N ILE A 327 -14.75 16.41 -3.88
CA ILE A 327 -15.02 15.69 -5.12
C ILE A 327 -16.47 15.16 -5.06
N HIS A 328 -17.28 15.46 -6.07
CA HIS A 328 -18.68 15.05 -6.17
C HIS A 328 -18.88 13.88 -7.13
N GLY A 329 -19.73 12.91 -6.79
CA GLY A 329 -20.15 11.85 -7.70
C GLY A 329 -20.93 12.38 -8.92
N GLU A 330 -21.04 11.54 -9.96
CA GLU A 330 -21.62 11.94 -11.25
C GLU A 330 -23.13 11.64 -11.36
N SER A 331 -23.58 10.49 -10.87
CA SER A 331 -24.93 9.95 -11.09
C SER A 331 -25.55 9.28 -9.86
N GLU A 332 -26.88 9.14 -9.89
CA GLU A 332 -27.69 8.59 -8.80
C GLU A 332 -27.30 7.14 -8.48
N GLY A 333 -26.75 6.91 -7.28
CA GLY A 333 -26.37 5.58 -6.79
C GLY A 333 -24.96 5.13 -7.14
N ASP A 334 -24.12 5.97 -7.76
CA ASP A 334 -22.70 5.68 -8.06
C ASP A 334 -21.90 5.32 -6.79
N ASN A 335 -22.23 5.98 -5.68
CA ASN A 335 -21.60 5.87 -4.37
C ASN A 335 -20.08 6.20 -4.38
N LEU A 336 -19.67 7.35 -4.94
CA LEU A 336 -18.27 7.81 -4.95
C LEU A 336 -17.69 7.92 -3.53
N GLY A 337 -16.40 7.57 -3.37
CA GLY A 337 -15.74 7.51 -2.07
C GLY A 337 -15.99 6.18 -1.35
N ARG A 338 -16.30 5.12 -2.12
CA ARG A 338 -16.49 3.77 -1.59
C ARG A 338 -15.17 3.13 -1.12
N SER A 339 -14.10 3.49 -1.80
CA SER A 339 -12.69 3.20 -1.54
C SER A 339 -11.90 4.44 -1.94
N LEU A 340 -10.73 4.62 -1.33
CA LEU A 340 -9.82 5.74 -1.51
C LEU A 340 -8.37 5.26 -1.44
N ALA A 341 -7.51 5.93 -2.19
CA ALA A 341 -6.07 5.97 -2.00
C ALA A 341 -5.59 7.41 -2.30
N ALA A 342 -4.45 7.81 -1.77
CA ALA A 342 -3.98 9.20 -1.82
C ALA A 342 -2.44 9.32 -1.67
N ASP A 343 -1.74 8.22 -1.87
CA ASP A 343 -0.40 7.93 -1.34
C ASP A 343 0.64 7.64 -2.43
N GLY A 344 0.30 7.90 -3.70
CA GLY A 344 1.19 7.83 -4.86
C GLY A 344 0.84 8.87 -5.93
N ASP A 345 1.73 9.00 -6.91
CA ASP A 345 1.67 9.93 -8.05
C ASP A 345 1.56 9.14 -9.37
N ALA A 346 0.42 9.26 -10.07
CA ALA A 346 0.19 8.55 -11.33
C ALA A 346 0.48 9.40 -12.58
N ASN A 347 1.08 10.59 -12.41
CA ASN A 347 1.30 11.58 -13.47
C ASN A 347 2.76 12.10 -13.58
N ASP A 348 3.64 11.81 -12.61
CA ASP A 348 5.07 12.23 -12.54
C ASP A 348 5.26 13.76 -12.44
N ASP A 349 4.35 14.47 -11.76
CA ASP A 349 4.54 15.88 -11.37
C ASP A 349 5.14 16.09 -9.97
N GLY A 350 5.18 15.03 -9.15
CA GLY A 350 5.75 14.99 -7.81
C GLY A 350 4.76 15.21 -6.66
N VAL A 351 3.46 15.36 -6.95
CA VAL A 351 2.39 15.56 -5.96
C VAL A 351 1.49 14.32 -5.90
N ALA A 352 0.95 13.97 -4.72
CA ALA A 352 0.13 12.77 -4.59
C ALA A 352 -1.29 12.97 -5.18
N ASP A 353 -1.82 11.90 -5.79
CA ASP A 353 -3.08 11.92 -6.53
C ASP A 353 -4.26 11.34 -5.74
N VAL A 354 -5.47 11.88 -5.95
CA VAL A 354 -6.69 11.37 -5.27
C VAL A 354 -7.37 10.28 -6.11
N LEU A 355 -7.18 9.02 -5.71
CA LEU A 355 -7.93 7.89 -6.26
C LEU A 355 -9.26 7.67 -5.51
N ALA A 356 -10.37 7.58 -6.24
CA ALA A 356 -11.71 7.39 -5.69
C ALA A 356 -12.56 6.34 -6.42
N GLY A 357 -13.04 5.33 -5.68
CA GLY A 357 -13.90 4.27 -6.21
C GLY A 357 -15.39 4.60 -6.19
N ALA A 358 -16.09 4.26 -7.29
CA ALA A 358 -17.54 4.35 -7.48
C ALA A 358 -18.11 3.06 -8.11
N PRO A 359 -18.18 1.94 -7.36
CA PRO A 359 -18.42 0.59 -7.91
C PRO A 359 -19.84 0.31 -8.40
N PHE A 360 -20.70 1.31 -8.45
CA PHE A 360 -22.06 1.19 -8.98
C PHE A 360 -22.29 2.02 -10.25
N HIS A 361 -21.25 2.70 -10.74
CA HIS A 361 -21.31 3.48 -11.97
C HIS A 361 -21.75 2.67 -13.20
N ASP A 362 -22.56 3.28 -14.07
CA ASP A 362 -23.34 2.59 -15.10
C ASP A 362 -22.76 2.69 -16.54
N ALA A 363 -21.59 3.32 -16.75
CA ALA A 363 -21.03 3.52 -18.09
C ALA A 363 -20.64 2.23 -18.85
N GLY A 364 -20.06 1.23 -18.18
CA GLY A 364 -19.88 -0.14 -18.72
C GLY A 364 -21.20 -0.94 -18.78
N GLY A 365 -22.33 -0.28 -18.52
CA GLY A 365 -23.61 -0.90 -18.20
C GLY A 365 -23.80 -1.10 -16.69
N GLN A 366 -24.97 -1.63 -16.32
CA GLN A 366 -25.47 -1.57 -14.94
C GLN A 366 -24.49 -2.08 -13.88
N ASN A 367 -24.12 -1.23 -12.90
CA ASN A 367 -23.10 -1.45 -11.88
C ASN A 367 -21.78 -2.03 -12.42
N ALA A 368 -21.30 -1.59 -13.59
CA ALA A 368 -19.95 -1.94 -14.04
C ALA A 368 -18.88 -1.35 -13.12
N GLY A 369 -19.17 -0.17 -12.55
CA GLY A 369 -18.26 0.55 -11.67
C GLY A 369 -17.27 1.43 -12.42
N ALA A 370 -16.64 2.32 -11.68
CA ALA A 370 -15.54 3.16 -12.15
C ALA A 370 -14.58 3.50 -11.00
N ALA A 371 -13.32 3.76 -11.35
CA ALA A 371 -12.38 4.49 -10.53
C ALA A 371 -12.08 5.85 -11.19
N TYR A 372 -11.74 6.84 -10.37
CA TYR A 372 -11.37 8.19 -10.80
C TYR A 372 -10.04 8.58 -10.17
N ALA A 373 -9.18 9.27 -10.92
CA ALA A 373 -8.06 10.03 -10.37
C ALA A 373 -8.33 11.53 -10.55
N VAL A 374 -8.07 12.31 -9.51
CA VAL A 374 -8.04 13.78 -9.56
C VAL A 374 -6.63 14.18 -9.16
N TYR A 375 -5.94 14.91 -10.03
CA TYR A 375 -4.50 15.11 -9.90
C TYR A 375 -4.12 16.15 -8.83
N GLY A 376 -3.04 15.86 -8.11
CA GLY A 376 -2.49 16.74 -7.07
C GLY A 376 -2.12 18.13 -7.61
N SER A 377 -2.09 19.17 -6.76
CA SER A 377 -1.51 20.49 -7.12
C SER A 377 -1.58 21.55 -6.01
N ASP A 378 -0.63 22.48 -6.04
CA ASP A 378 -0.56 23.74 -5.25
C ASP A 378 -1.83 24.60 -5.27
N SER A 379 -2.71 24.35 -6.23
CA SER A 379 -3.86 25.19 -6.58
C SER A 379 -5.13 24.39 -6.93
N LEU A 380 -5.25 23.18 -6.37
CA LEU A 380 -6.46 22.34 -6.44
C LEU A 380 -7.76 23.14 -6.26
N PRO A 381 -8.76 22.99 -7.16
CA PRO A 381 -10.01 23.71 -7.06
C PRO A 381 -10.88 23.15 -5.93
N ALA A 382 -11.45 24.03 -5.10
CA ALA A 382 -12.26 23.65 -3.94
C ALA A 382 -13.52 22.79 -4.24
N THR A 383 -13.84 22.54 -5.51
CA THR A 383 -14.88 21.61 -5.94
C THR A 383 -14.53 20.97 -7.27
N VAL A 384 -14.48 19.64 -7.29
CA VAL A 384 -14.32 18.81 -8.48
C VAL A 384 -15.58 17.97 -8.66
N ASN A 385 -15.99 17.71 -9.91
CA ASN A 385 -17.03 16.72 -10.21
C ASN A 385 -16.35 15.54 -10.90
N ALA A 386 -16.70 14.30 -10.55
CA ALA A 386 -16.04 13.11 -11.08
C ALA A 386 -16.15 12.97 -12.61
N SER A 387 -17.17 13.58 -13.23
CA SER A 387 -17.31 13.72 -14.69
C SER A 387 -16.33 14.68 -15.36
N ALA A 388 -15.51 15.37 -14.56
CA ALA A 388 -14.41 16.25 -14.96
C ALA A 388 -13.15 16.00 -14.10
N ALA A 389 -13.02 14.79 -13.55
CA ALA A 389 -11.76 14.28 -13.01
C ALA A 389 -10.77 14.00 -14.15
N ASP A 390 -9.48 14.05 -13.84
CA ASP A 390 -8.40 13.99 -14.83
C ASP A 390 -8.28 12.60 -15.46
N VAL A 391 -8.54 11.54 -14.68
CA VAL A 391 -8.65 10.15 -15.17
C VAL A 391 -9.96 9.52 -14.73
N LYS A 392 -10.59 8.74 -15.62
CA LYS A 392 -11.75 7.90 -15.36
C LYS A 392 -11.56 6.50 -15.97
N LEU A 393 -11.44 5.50 -15.12
CA LEU A 393 -11.27 4.09 -15.48
C LEU A 393 -12.62 3.36 -15.37
N VAL A 394 -13.23 2.99 -16.50
CA VAL A 394 -14.57 2.38 -16.53
C VAL A 394 -14.52 0.85 -16.56
N GLY A 395 -15.26 0.18 -15.66
CA GLY A 395 -15.34 -1.28 -15.62
C GLY A 395 -15.92 -1.90 -16.90
N GLU A 396 -15.44 -3.10 -17.24
CA GLU A 396 -15.68 -3.74 -18.54
C GLU A 396 -17.17 -4.08 -18.78
N ALA A 397 -17.81 -4.72 -17.78
CA ALA A 397 -19.11 -5.35 -17.95
C ALA A 397 -20.04 -5.17 -16.75
N ARG A 398 -21.31 -5.55 -16.95
CA ARG A 398 -22.39 -5.30 -15.99
C ARG A 398 -22.22 -6.12 -14.72
N GLN A 399 -22.30 -5.43 -13.59
CA GLN A 399 -22.14 -5.95 -12.22
C GLN A 399 -20.72 -6.27 -11.79
N ASP A 400 -19.69 -5.99 -12.59
CA ASP A 400 -18.27 -6.24 -12.28
C ASP A 400 -17.78 -5.47 -11.03
N ARG A 401 -18.30 -4.25 -10.86
CA ARG A 401 -18.02 -3.35 -9.73
C ARG A 401 -16.56 -2.91 -9.63
N ALA A 402 -15.97 -2.51 -10.76
CA ALA A 402 -14.68 -1.82 -10.78
C ALA A 402 -14.67 -0.60 -9.84
N GLY A 403 -13.56 -0.39 -9.15
CA GLY A 403 -13.47 0.63 -8.09
C GLY A 403 -14.18 0.20 -6.79
N ALA A 404 -14.36 -1.11 -6.54
CA ALA A 404 -14.77 -1.59 -5.21
C ALA A 404 -13.64 -1.46 -4.19
N ALA A 405 -12.41 -1.61 -4.66
CA ALA A 405 -11.17 -1.20 -4.02
C ALA A 405 -10.34 -0.43 -5.06
N VAL A 406 -9.52 0.52 -4.61
CA VAL A 406 -8.50 1.24 -5.38
C VAL A 406 -7.26 1.40 -4.52
N ALA A 407 -6.09 1.41 -5.13
CA ALA A 407 -4.79 1.64 -4.48
C ALA A 407 -3.76 2.10 -5.53
N PHE A 408 -2.59 2.54 -5.08
CA PHE A 408 -1.39 2.65 -5.92
C PHE A 408 -0.51 1.39 -5.75
N ALA A 409 0.34 1.10 -6.74
CA ALA A 409 1.42 0.12 -6.65
C ALA A 409 2.77 0.85 -6.58
N ALA A 410 3.10 1.35 -5.39
CA ALA A 410 4.20 2.28 -5.19
C ALA A 410 5.55 1.63 -4.85
N SER A 411 6.63 2.34 -5.19
CA SER A 411 8.05 1.95 -5.15
C SER A 411 8.43 0.82 -6.12
N GLY A 412 9.45 1.04 -6.96
CA GLY A 412 9.92 0.07 -7.96
C GLY A 412 9.07 -0.05 -9.24
N SER A 413 7.82 0.44 -9.21
CA SER A 413 6.81 0.39 -10.28
C SER A 413 6.35 -1.04 -10.62
N ALA A 414 5.04 -1.16 -10.90
CA ALA A 414 4.41 -2.37 -11.43
C ALA A 414 4.55 -2.46 -12.96
N THR A 415 4.96 -1.37 -13.60
CA THR A 415 5.23 -1.25 -15.04
C THR A 415 6.70 -0.91 -15.37
N CYS A 416 7.58 -0.96 -14.36
CA CYS A 416 9.05 -0.87 -14.45
C CYS A 416 9.62 0.51 -14.83
N ASP A 417 8.90 1.58 -14.55
CA ASP A 417 9.39 2.95 -14.54
C ASP A 417 9.59 3.47 -13.11
N ALA A 418 9.22 4.73 -12.82
CA ALA A 418 9.31 5.34 -11.50
C ALA A 418 8.01 6.04 -11.08
N ILE A 419 6.91 5.73 -11.77
CA ILE A 419 5.59 6.38 -11.64
C ILE A 419 4.65 5.38 -10.93
N ASP A 420 3.73 5.84 -10.08
CA ASP A 420 2.91 4.93 -9.29
C ASP A 420 1.68 4.45 -10.08
N ASP A 421 1.61 3.13 -10.32
CA ASP A 421 0.55 2.55 -11.13
C ASP A 421 -0.80 2.44 -10.39
N VAL A 422 -1.90 2.64 -11.12
CA VAL A 422 -3.26 2.67 -10.56
C VAL A 422 -3.85 1.26 -10.50
N LEU A 423 -4.09 0.77 -9.28
CA LEU A 423 -4.74 -0.51 -9.02
C LEU A 423 -6.26 -0.37 -8.87
N VAL A 424 -7.03 -1.19 -9.59
CA VAL A 424 -8.51 -1.18 -9.52
C VAL A 424 -9.09 -2.57 -9.29
N GLY A 425 -9.83 -2.75 -8.20
CA GLY A 425 -10.54 -4.00 -7.86
C GLY A 425 -11.96 -4.07 -8.44
N ALA A 426 -12.27 -5.19 -9.10
CA ALA A 426 -13.58 -5.52 -9.69
C ALA A 426 -14.09 -6.91 -9.22
N PRO A 427 -14.57 -7.03 -7.96
CA PRO A 427 -14.82 -8.29 -7.24
C PRO A 427 -16.01 -9.13 -7.73
N ARG A 428 -16.50 -8.85 -8.94
CA ARG A 428 -17.58 -9.60 -9.60
C ARG A 428 -17.37 -9.78 -11.10
N ASN A 429 -16.25 -9.34 -11.65
CA ASN A 429 -15.91 -9.63 -13.04
C ASN A 429 -15.96 -11.16 -13.30
N ASP A 430 -16.45 -11.52 -14.48
CA ASP A 430 -16.82 -12.89 -14.86
C ASP A 430 -15.72 -13.60 -15.69
N ALA A 431 -14.53 -13.01 -15.88
CA ALA A 431 -13.45 -13.54 -16.75
C ALA A 431 -12.90 -14.90 -16.28
N GLY A 432 -12.50 -15.02 -15.00
CA GLY A 432 -12.20 -16.30 -14.32
C GLY A 432 -13.44 -17.20 -14.11
N GLY A 433 -14.55 -16.87 -14.76
CA GLY A 433 -15.87 -17.42 -14.53
C GLY A 433 -16.66 -16.63 -13.49
N GLN A 434 -17.90 -17.07 -13.27
CA GLN A 434 -18.93 -16.25 -12.62
C GLN A 434 -18.53 -15.72 -11.23
N ASN A 435 -18.58 -14.39 -11.03
CA ASN A 435 -18.05 -13.64 -9.88
C ASN A 435 -16.67 -14.12 -9.39
N ALA A 436 -15.78 -14.59 -10.26
CA ALA A 436 -14.40 -14.87 -9.86
C ALA A 436 -13.69 -13.60 -9.39
N GLY A 437 -14.05 -12.46 -10.00
CA GLY A 437 -13.45 -11.16 -9.73
C GLY A 437 -12.17 -10.96 -10.53
N ALA A 438 -11.72 -9.72 -10.56
CA ALA A 438 -10.45 -9.32 -11.15
C ALA A 438 -9.86 -8.12 -10.39
N ALA A 439 -8.55 -7.93 -10.51
CA ALA A 439 -7.86 -6.69 -10.24
C ALA A 439 -7.11 -6.25 -11.52
N TYR A 440 -6.94 -4.95 -11.70
CA TYR A 440 -6.29 -4.36 -12.89
C TYR A 440 -5.17 -3.42 -12.46
N VAL A 441 -4.10 -3.38 -13.26
CA VAL A 441 -3.05 -2.36 -13.24
C VAL A 441 -3.25 -1.47 -14.46
N VAL A 442 -3.27 -0.15 -14.27
CA VAL A 442 -3.22 0.85 -15.34
C VAL A 442 -1.98 1.71 -15.14
N ALA A 443 -1.16 1.81 -16.17
CA ALA A 443 0.16 2.45 -16.09
C ALA A 443 0.08 3.95 -15.72
N GLY A 444 0.95 4.39 -14.82
CA GLY A 444 1.21 5.82 -14.57
C GLY A 444 1.84 6.51 -15.79
N SER A 445 1.64 7.83 -15.97
CA SER A 445 2.45 8.70 -16.86
C SER A 445 1.91 10.13 -16.92
N ASP A 446 2.75 11.09 -17.29
CA ASP A 446 2.38 12.47 -17.67
C ASP A 446 1.49 12.55 -18.95
N ALA A 447 1.12 11.38 -19.51
CA ALA A 447 0.15 11.21 -20.59
C ALA A 447 -1.16 10.51 -20.18
N LEU A 448 -1.26 9.98 -18.95
CA LEU A 448 -2.46 9.36 -18.43
C LEU A 448 -3.55 10.44 -18.26
N ALA A 449 -4.66 10.32 -19.01
CA ALA A 449 -5.72 11.33 -18.99
C ALA A 449 -7.03 10.84 -19.64
N GLY A 450 -8.14 11.46 -19.23
CA GLY A 450 -9.44 11.31 -19.85
C GLY A 450 -10.21 10.08 -19.39
N THR A 451 -10.89 9.40 -20.30
CA THR A 451 -11.72 8.22 -19.97
C THR A 451 -11.32 7.02 -20.80
N SER A 452 -10.91 5.95 -20.12
CA SER A 452 -10.59 4.64 -20.69
C SER A 452 -11.52 3.56 -20.10
N THR A 453 -11.35 2.31 -20.52
CA THR A 453 -11.98 1.15 -19.88
C THR A 453 -10.92 0.17 -19.42
N LEU A 454 -11.19 -0.57 -18.35
CA LEU A 454 -10.27 -1.56 -17.79
C LEU A 454 -10.01 -2.76 -18.72
N ALA A 455 -10.80 -2.92 -19.80
CA ALA A 455 -10.50 -3.86 -20.88
C ALA A 455 -9.31 -3.42 -21.76
N ASP A 456 -8.86 -2.17 -21.63
CA ASP A 456 -7.66 -1.59 -22.25
C ASP A 456 -6.55 -1.37 -21.19
N ALA A 457 -6.64 -1.97 -20.01
CA ALA A 457 -5.64 -1.88 -18.93
C ALA A 457 -4.38 -2.73 -19.24
N ASP A 458 -3.24 -2.31 -18.71
CA ASP A 458 -1.92 -2.87 -19.02
C ASP A 458 -1.71 -4.28 -18.47
N ALA A 459 -2.30 -4.60 -17.30
CA ALA A 459 -2.38 -5.95 -16.78
C ALA A 459 -3.70 -6.25 -16.04
N ALA A 460 -4.18 -7.49 -16.14
CA ALA A 460 -5.41 -7.96 -15.51
C ALA A 460 -5.24 -9.30 -14.75
N PHE A 461 -5.33 -9.24 -13.43
CA PHE A 461 -5.26 -10.39 -12.52
C PHE A 461 -6.65 -10.99 -12.29
N THR A 462 -6.93 -12.13 -12.91
CA THR A 462 -8.26 -12.77 -12.90
C THR A 462 -8.39 -13.81 -11.79
N GLY A 463 -9.57 -13.89 -11.16
CA GLY A 463 -9.79 -14.77 -10.01
C GLY A 463 -9.72 -16.27 -10.33
N ALA A 464 -8.92 -16.99 -9.53
CA ALA A 464 -8.62 -18.43 -9.67
C ALA A 464 -9.84 -19.36 -9.78
N ALA A 465 -10.96 -19.01 -9.13
CA ALA A 465 -12.18 -19.79 -9.22
C ALA A 465 -13.47 -18.95 -9.12
N ARG A 466 -14.57 -19.55 -9.60
CA ARG A 466 -15.90 -18.95 -9.60
C ARG A 466 -16.38 -18.64 -8.19
N GLN A 467 -16.82 -17.40 -7.98
CA GLN A 467 -17.26 -16.81 -6.71
C GLN A 467 -16.15 -16.34 -5.76
N ASP A 468 -14.85 -16.51 -6.06
CA ASP A 468 -13.74 -16.13 -5.16
C ASP A 468 -13.70 -14.63 -4.81
N ARG A 469 -14.14 -13.78 -5.74
CA ARG A 469 -14.14 -12.31 -5.66
C ARG A 469 -12.76 -11.70 -5.44
N ALA A 470 -11.77 -12.13 -6.23
CA ALA A 470 -10.50 -11.44 -6.38
C ALA A 470 -10.73 -9.95 -6.68
N GLY A 471 -9.90 -9.06 -6.12
CA GLY A 471 -10.09 -7.62 -6.21
C GLY A 471 -11.20 -7.08 -5.28
N THR A 472 -11.57 -7.81 -4.22
CA THR A 472 -12.39 -7.23 -3.13
C THR A 472 -11.58 -6.23 -2.31
N ALA A 473 -10.28 -6.48 -2.19
CA ALA A 473 -9.25 -5.54 -1.78
C ALA A 473 -8.08 -5.64 -2.77
N VAL A 474 -7.36 -4.53 -2.95
CA VAL A 474 -6.11 -4.44 -3.73
C VAL A 474 -5.15 -3.50 -2.99
N ALA A 475 -3.85 -3.72 -3.11
CA ALA A 475 -2.81 -2.83 -2.62
C ALA A 475 -1.49 -3.09 -3.36
N GLY A 476 -0.61 -2.10 -3.45
CA GLY A 476 0.81 -2.38 -3.59
C GLY A 476 1.30 -3.20 -2.40
N ALA A 477 2.15 -4.20 -2.67
CA ALA A 477 2.85 -4.97 -1.64
C ALA A 477 4.13 -4.25 -1.19
N GLY A 478 4.71 -3.42 -2.08
CA GLY A 478 6.11 -3.02 -2.05
C GLY A 478 6.99 -4.09 -2.72
N ASP A 479 8.31 -3.95 -2.63
CA ASP A 479 9.24 -5.02 -3.02
C ASP A 479 9.22 -6.12 -1.94
N VAL A 480 8.52 -7.22 -2.20
CA VAL A 480 8.40 -8.37 -1.26
C VAL A 480 9.23 -9.57 -1.70
N ASN A 481 10.14 -9.40 -2.67
CA ASN A 481 10.95 -10.48 -3.24
C ASN A 481 12.48 -10.14 -3.33
N GLN A 482 12.84 -8.86 -3.22
CA GLN A 482 14.16 -8.23 -3.38
C GLN A 482 14.77 -8.22 -4.79
N ASP A 483 13.95 -8.07 -5.84
CA ASP A 483 14.41 -7.77 -7.21
C ASP A 483 14.48 -6.26 -7.54
N GLY A 484 13.80 -5.41 -6.75
CA GLY A 484 13.74 -3.96 -6.90
C GLY A 484 12.46 -3.41 -7.55
N ALA A 485 11.47 -4.26 -7.86
CA ALA A 485 10.17 -3.88 -8.43
C ALA A 485 9.06 -3.72 -7.38
N GLY A 486 7.91 -3.15 -7.78
CA GLY A 486 6.72 -3.05 -6.93
C GLY A 486 5.74 -4.20 -7.16
N ASP A 487 5.60 -5.10 -6.19
CA ASP A 487 4.68 -6.25 -6.28
C ASP A 487 3.22 -5.87 -5.90
N VAL A 488 2.24 -6.70 -6.26
CA VAL A 488 0.80 -6.42 -6.05
C VAL A 488 0.10 -7.47 -5.19
N LEU A 489 -0.72 -7.00 -4.24
CA LEU A 489 -1.63 -7.79 -3.42
C LEU A 489 -3.07 -7.78 -3.95
N VAL A 490 -3.67 -8.96 -4.10
CA VAL A 490 -5.08 -9.12 -4.51
C VAL A 490 -5.88 -9.96 -3.51
N GLY A 491 -6.89 -9.34 -2.88
CA GLY A 491 -7.78 -9.99 -1.91
C GLY A 491 -8.96 -10.73 -2.54
N ALA A 492 -9.10 -12.02 -2.24
CA ALA A 492 -10.15 -12.93 -2.73
C ALA A 492 -10.89 -13.61 -1.54
N PRO A 493 -11.68 -12.85 -0.74
CA PRO A 493 -12.21 -13.31 0.53
C PRO A 493 -13.26 -14.40 0.44
N ASN A 494 -13.75 -14.73 -0.75
CA ASN A 494 -14.73 -15.77 -0.94
C ASN A 494 -14.12 -17.09 -1.45
N ASN A 495 -12.80 -17.19 -1.65
CA ASN A 495 -12.14 -18.40 -2.13
C ASN A 495 -12.49 -19.65 -1.28
N ASP A 496 -12.74 -20.76 -1.98
CA ASP A 496 -13.23 -22.03 -1.43
C ASP A 496 -12.13 -23.14 -1.37
N SER A 497 -10.86 -22.84 -1.69
CA SER A 497 -9.80 -23.84 -1.93
C SER A 497 -9.47 -24.72 -0.71
N THR A 498 -9.47 -24.15 0.50
CA THR A 498 -9.19 -24.84 1.77
C THR A 498 -10.47 -25.25 2.49
N ALA A 499 -11.39 -24.30 2.68
CA ALA A 499 -12.73 -24.51 3.19
C ALA A 499 -13.71 -23.47 2.61
N PRO A 500 -15.04 -23.70 2.66
CA PRO A 500 -16.02 -22.81 2.04
C PRO A 500 -15.95 -21.36 2.55
N ASN A 501 -15.56 -20.44 1.67
CA ASN A 501 -15.35 -19.01 1.91
C ASN A 501 -14.31 -18.76 3.03
N ALA A 502 -13.29 -19.61 3.11
CA ALA A 502 -12.11 -19.36 3.93
C ALA A 502 -11.33 -18.14 3.45
N GLY A 503 -11.32 -17.90 2.13
CA GLY A 503 -10.66 -16.76 1.50
C GLY A 503 -9.17 -16.96 1.27
N ALA A 504 -8.61 -16.12 0.40
CA ALA A 504 -7.19 -16.03 0.13
C ALA A 504 -6.79 -14.57 -0.15
N ALA A 505 -5.53 -14.23 0.11
CA ALA A 505 -4.85 -13.13 -0.56
C ALA A 505 -3.82 -13.72 -1.52
N TYR A 506 -3.53 -13.04 -2.63
CA TYR A 506 -2.50 -13.42 -3.60
C TYR A 506 -1.45 -12.33 -3.69
N VAL A 507 -0.19 -12.72 -3.86
CA VAL A 507 0.92 -11.85 -4.27
C VAL A 507 1.23 -12.19 -5.73
N VAL A 508 1.39 -11.17 -6.57
CA VAL A 508 1.85 -11.31 -7.95
C VAL A 508 3.12 -10.46 -8.09
N TYR A 509 4.21 -11.07 -8.57
CA TYR A 509 5.49 -10.38 -8.71
C TYR A 509 5.61 -9.59 -10.02
N SER A 510 6.27 -8.42 -9.95
CA SER A 510 6.54 -7.57 -11.11
C SER A 510 7.90 -7.93 -11.71
N ASP A 511 7.91 -8.58 -12.89
CA ASP A 511 9.09 -9.17 -13.55
C ASP A 511 10.01 -8.09 -14.22
N CYS A 512 10.34 -7.03 -13.48
CA CYS A 512 11.19 -5.95 -13.94
C CYS A 512 12.67 -6.38 -13.98
N GLU A 513 13.15 -6.83 -15.16
CA GLU A 513 14.60 -7.05 -15.36
C GLU A 513 15.38 -5.76 -15.07
N ALA A 514 15.95 -5.67 -13.86
CA ALA A 514 16.68 -4.52 -13.37
C ALA A 514 17.66 -4.00 -14.42
N GLN A 515 17.42 -2.76 -14.89
CA GLN A 515 18.16 -2.20 -16.01
C GLN A 515 19.64 -2.05 -15.66
N THR A 516 20.41 -3.08 -16.02
CA THR A 516 21.86 -3.11 -15.87
C THR A 516 22.45 -2.19 -16.92
N GLU A 517 22.48 -0.90 -16.55
CA GLU A 517 23.21 0.22 -17.16
C GLU A 517 24.54 -0.29 -17.73
N THR A 518 24.49 -0.69 -19.01
CA THR A 518 25.60 -1.38 -19.66
C THR A 518 26.63 -0.31 -19.91
N PRO A 519 27.72 -0.23 -19.12
CA PRO A 519 28.37 1.03 -18.82
C PRO A 519 28.88 1.65 -20.11
N THR A 520 28.20 2.71 -20.56
CA THR A 520 28.33 3.24 -21.93
C THR A 520 29.80 3.52 -22.20
N ALA A 521 30.39 2.69 -23.06
CA ALA A 521 31.83 2.52 -23.13
C ALA A 521 32.51 3.86 -23.43
N THR A 522 33.12 4.47 -22.41
CA THR A 522 33.66 5.82 -22.47
C THR A 522 34.58 5.92 -23.69
N PRO A 523 34.29 6.83 -24.65
CA PRO A 523 34.94 6.81 -25.96
C PRO A 523 36.44 6.96 -25.78
N THR A 524 37.16 5.86 -25.91
CA THR A 524 38.58 5.78 -25.55
C THR A 524 39.35 6.74 -26.44
N ALA A 525 39.81 7.84 -25.84
CA ALA A 525 40.47 8.92 -26.54
C ALA A 525 41.69 8.38 -27.29
N THR A 526 41.58 8.31 -28.63
CA THR A 526 42.68 7.82 -29.47
C THR A 526 43.88 8.74 -29.25
N PRO A 527 45.03 8.21 -28.78
CA PRO A 527 46.13 9.07 -28.33
C PRO A 527 46.72 9.85 -29.49
N THR A 528 46.41 11.15 -29.55
CA THR A 528 46.93 12.07 -30.56
C THR A 528 48.45 12.18 -30.43
N ALA A 529 49.16 11.69 -31.44
CA ALA A 529 50.62 11.65 -31.45
C ALA A 529 51.21 13.07 -31.43
N THR A 530 51.79 13.46 -30.29
CA THR A 530 52.55 14.71 -30.16
C THR A 530 53.91 14.56 -30.87
N PRO A 531 54.32 15.50 -31.74
CA PRO A 531 55.49 15.32 -32.61
C PRO A 531 56.80 15.32 -31.83
N THR A 532 57.66 14.33 -32.12
CA THR A 532 59.01 14.21 -31.54
C THR A 532 60.00 15.15 -32.25
N PRO A 533 60.77 16.00 -31.54
CA PRO A 533 61.85 16.76 -32.15
C PRO A 533 62.98 15.83 -32.61
N THR A 534 63.62 16.17 -33.74
CA THR A 534 64.68 15.35 -34.36
C THR A 534 66.02 16.10 -34.33
N ASP A 535 66.95 15.64 -33.51
CA ASP A 535 68.34 16.11 -33.50
C ASP A 535 69.26 15.13 -34.26
N THR A 536 70.09 15.67 -35.16
CA THR A 536 71.05 14.91 -35.98
C THR A 536 72.49 15.22 -35.50
N PRO A 537 73.33 14.20 -35.22
CA PRO A 537 74.62 14.42 -34.56
C PRO A 537 75.74 14.84 -35.51
N THR A 538 76.64 15.73 -35.04
CA THR A 538 77.98 15.99 -35.60
C THR A 538 78.89 16.54 -34.49
N ALA A 539 80.15 16.09 -34.42
CA ALA A 539 81.02 16.31 -33.25
C ALA A 539 82.38 16.93 -33.59
N THR A 540 82.78 17.96 -32.82
CA THR A 540 84.09 18.65 -32.80
C THR A 540 84.13 19.62 -31.59
N PRO A 541 85.29 20.12 -31.12
CA PRO A 541 86.65 19.58 -31.10
C PRO A 541 87.24 19.63 -29.65
N THR A 542 88.56 19.76 -29.48
CA THR A 542 89.25 20.02 -28.20
C THR A 542 90.38 21.03 -28.41
N PRO A 543 90.68 21.96 -27.47
CA PRO A 543 89.83 22.68 -26.50
C PRO A 543 89.88 24.21 -26.70
N THR A 544 89.06 24.99 -25.96
CA THR A 544 89.40 26.25 -25.23
C THR A 544 88.15 26.82 -24.52
N ASP A 545 88.27 27.11 -23.22
CA ASP A 545 87.44 27.95 -22.31
C ASP A 545 85.91 27.72 -22.05
N THR A 546 85.58 27.34 -20.78
CA THR A 546 84.66 28.04 -19.82
C THR A 546 83.13 28.21 -20.13
N PRO A 547 82.13 28.14 -19.18
CA PRO A 547 82.01 27.50 -17.82
C PRO A 547 80.66 26.74 -17.44
N THR A 548 80.70 25.89 -16.38
CA THR A 548 79.66 25.61 -15.31
C THR A 548 78.21 25.07 -15.56
N ALA A 549 77.81 24.00 -14.80
CA ALA A 549 76.46 23.34 -14.57
C ALA A 549 76.00 22.22 -15.57
N THR A 550 75.17 21.15 -15.30
CA THR A 550 74.27 20.64 -14.20
C THR A 550 72.79 21.12 -14.25
N PRO A 551 71.68 20.34 -13.99
CA PRO A 551 71.45 18.94 -13.48
C PRO A 551 71.03 17.90 -14.58
N THR A 552 70.49 16.65 -14.46
CA THR A 552 70.00 15.59 -13.47
C THR A 552 68.53 15.03 -13.76
N PRO A 553 67.84 14.05 -13.06
CA PRO A 553 67.39 12.79 -13.75
C PRO A 553 65.98 12.12 -13.45
N THR A 554 65.73 10.92 -14.04
CA THR A 554 65.12 9.66 -13.44
C THR A 554 63.61 9.26 -13.56
N ALA A 555 63.38 7.93 -13.72
CA ALA A 555 62.25 7.03 -13.30
C ALA A 555 61.09 6.62 -14.25
N THR A 556 60.48 5.47 -13.89
CA THR A 556 59.31 4.78 -14.49
C THR A 556 58.51 4.11 -13.34
N PRO A 557 57.16 4.09 -13.35
CA PRO A 557 56.35 3.70 -12.18
C PRO A 557 55.85 2.24 -12.17
N THR A 558 55.30 1.81 -11.03
CA THR A 558 54.49 0.59 -10.83
C THR A 558 53.66 0.73 -9.55
N ALA A 559 52.33 0.63 -9.60
CA ALA A 559 51.44 0.39 -8.45
C ALA A 559 49.98 0.10 -8.90
N THR A 560 49.22 -0.59 -8.05
CA THR A 560 47.78 -0.89 -8.21
C THR A 560 46.93 0.21 -7.55
N PRO A 561 45.75 0.59 -8.08
CA PRO A 561 44.79 1.43 -7.37
C PRO A 561 44.00 0.65 -6.29
N THR A 562 43.49 1.38 -5.31
CA THR A 562 42.46 0.92 -4.36
C THR A 562 41.73 2.18 -3.94
N ASP A 563 40.60 2.45 -4.59
CA ASP A 563 39.89 3.71 -4.43
C ASP A 563 38.76 3.56 -3.41
N THR A 564 38.66 4.56 -2.55
CA THR A 564 37.55 4.76 -1.60
C THR A 564 36.85 6.03 -2.05
N PRO A 565 35.52 6.05 -2.21
CA PRO A 565 34.82 7.25 -2.65
C PRO A 565 34.96 8.38 -1.62
N THR A 566 35.00 9.62 -2.11
CA THR A 566 34.94 10.83 -1.28
C THR A 566 34.28 11.91 -2.10
N GLU A 567 33.01 12.15 -1.81
CA GLU A 567 32.21 13.20 -2.44
C GLU A 567 32.84 14.59 -2.25
N THR A 568 32.62 15.47 -3.24
CA THR A 568 33.04 16.87 -3.18
C THR A 568 31.87 17.77 -3.58
N PRO A 569 31.23 18.48 -2.63
CA PRO A 569 30.09 19.33 -2.94
C PRO A 569 30.50 20.54 -3.79
N THR A 570 29.61 20.98 -4.68
CA THR A 570 29.80 22.14 -5.55
C THR A 570 28.89 23.29 -5.11
N ASP A 571 29.44 24.21 -4.31
CA ASP A 571 28.78 25.47 -3.96
C ASP A 571 29.46 26.66 -4.65
N THR A 572 28.65 27.57 -5.21
CA THR A 572 29.14 28.78 -5.88
C THR A 572 28.96 30.00 -4.97
N PRO A 573 30.04 30.61 -4.44
CA PRO A 573 29.91 31.77 -3.56
C PRO A 573 29.68 33.06 -4.37
N THR A 574 28.69 33.85 -3.95
CA THR A 574 28.57 35.27 -4.34
C THR A 574 27.98 36.07 -3.18
N GLU A 575 28.86 36.66 -2.37
CA GLU A 575 28.54 37.76 -1.48
C GLU A 575 29.76 38.71 -1.37
N THR A 576 29.52 40.00 -1.11
CA THR A 576 30.59 41.03 -1.10
C THR A 576 30.58 41.84 0.20
N PRO A 577 31.58 41.68 1.09
CA PRO A 577 31.58 42.37 2.38
C PRO A 577 31.83 43.88 2.22
N THR A 578 30.97 44.69 2.84
CA THR A 578 31.15 46.14 2.98
C THR A 578 31.02 46.53 4.45
N ASP A 579 32.12 46.46 5.19
CA ASP A 579 32.21 47.05 6.53
C ASP A 579 32.48 48.56 6.45
N THR A 580 31.79 49.33 7.28
CA THR A 580 32.14 50.73 7.57
C THR A 580 31.70 51.07 8.99
N PRO A 581 32.64 51.28 9.94
CA PRO A 581 32.28 51.62 11.32
C PRO A 581 31.83 53.09 11.40
N THR A 582 30.84 53.36 12.25
CA THR A 582 30.51 54.73 12.69
C THR A 582 30.04 54.68 14.13
N GLU A 583 30.90 55.09 15.06
CA GLU A 583 30.47 55.40 16.42
C GLU A 583 29.91 56.82 16.50
N THR A 584 28.95 57.04 17.40
CA THR A 584 28.61 58.36 17.93
C THR A 584 28.06 58.17 19.35
N PRO A 585 28.68 58.75 20.40
CA PRO A 585 28.22 58.61 21.78
C PRO A 585 27.05 59.55 22.09
N THR A 586 26.23 59.21 23.08
CA THR A 586 25.26 60.14 23.70
C THR A 586 25.03 59.76 25.15
N ASP A 587 25.75 60.42 26.05
CA ASP A 587 25.39 60.49 27.47
C ASP A 587 24.25 61.49 27.70
N THR A 588 23.22 61.11 28.45
CA THR A 588 22.42 62.03 29.28
C THR A 588 21.69 61.22 30.37
N PRO A 589 21.92 61.48 31.66
CA PRO A 589 21.20 60.81 32.74
C PRO A 589 19.81 61.44 32.99
N THR A 590 18.93 60.70 33.66
CA THR A 590 17.74 61.26 34.31
C THR A 590 17.45 60.44 35.56
N GLU A 591 17.38 61.11 36.72
CA GLU A 591 17.15 60.46 38.01
C GLU A 591 15.66 60.21 38.25
N THR A 592 15.34 59.13 38.98
CA THR A 592 13.98 58.79 39.39
C THR A 592 13.88 58.82 40.92
N PRO A 593 13.31 59.87 41.52
CA PRO A 593 12.84 59.83 42.89
C PRO A 593 11.43 59.22 42.93
N THR A 594 11.20 58.23 43.79
CA THR A 594 9.85 57.78 44.16
C THR A 594 9.87 57.48 45.65
N ASP A 595 9.16 58.32 46.41
CA ASP A 595 9.20 58.40 47.85
C ASP A 595 7.87 57.93 48.46
N THR A 596 7.83 57.67 49.78
CA THR A 596 6.69 57.09 50.54
C THR A 596 6.31 55.63 50.17
N PRO A 597 5.80 54.80 51.11
CA PRO A 597 4.91 55.15 52.22
C PRO A 597 5.43 54.87 53.65
N SER A 598 4.86 55.56 54.65
CA SER A 598 4.88 55.11 56.04
C SER A 598 3.70 55.65 56.87
N GLU A 599 2.74 54.76 57.12
CA GLU A 599 1.85 54.63 58.29
C GLU A 599 0.78 55.70 58.66
N MET A 600 -0.17 55.19 59.47
CA MET A 600 -1.41 55.80 60.00
C MET A 600 -1.23 56.04 61.54
N PRO A 601 -2.29 56.13 62.36
CA PRO A 601 -3.41 57.10 62.38
C PRO A 601 -3.57 57.82 63.75
N SER A 602 -4.22 58.99 63.77
CA SER A 602 -5.15 59.40 64.85
C SER A 602 -5.95 60.65 64.47
#